data_AF-A0A2H0SP37-F1
#
_entry.id   AF-A0A2H0SP37-F1
#
_cell.length_a   1.000
_cell.length_b   1.000
_cell.length_c   1.000
_cell.angle_alpha   90.00
_cell.angle_beta   90.00
_cell.angle_gamma   90.00
#
_symmetry.space_group_name_H-M   'P 1'
#
loop_
_entity.id
_entity.type
_entity.pdbx_description
1 polymer ?
#
loop_
_entity_poly.entity_id
_entity_poly.type
_entity_poly.pdbx_seq_one_letter_code
_entity_poly.pdbx_strand_id
1 'polypeptide(L)'
;MVIFLTLIPLLALASGFYLYRHDGKREILRFDVVHFVYSFVIAPVMFIWIKSFFFFVLSKEIEPPLSATNLFIIDTVLSTFALIIYAFIVIHSLTTSFNRKMRKDPLHDLFEHTEYFHLWLSHLTMYIGYLSLFAILGIGNIFFPLEFALTKLQFYALFIFSAVLGTVQFATVWLSNPGKEKFMHIMKLSFGLFFLLHVGAYFLYSPEFTGKMSVYWVSFGAATTLVLHSLFAVRFESLGKFFDKFKHPHWDFKYEVASNKKRQEQV
;
A
#
# COMPACT_ATOMS: atom_id res chain seq x y z
N MET A 1 -12.14 8.89 19.57
CA MET A 1 -10.68 8.63 19.56
C MET A 1 -10.34 7.24 20.12
N VAL A 2 -10.76 6.89 21.35
CA VAL A 2 -10.55 5.55 21.95
C VAL A 2 -11.10 4.41 21.09
N ILE A 3 -12.32 4.55 20.56
CA ILE A 3 -12.97 3.56 19.67
C ILE A 3 -12.16 3.34 18.37
N PHE A 4 -11.56 4.40 17.83
CA PHE A 4 -10.78 4.33 16.58
C PHE A 4 -9.43 3.63 16.83
N LEU A 5 -8.80 3.89 17.98
CA LEU A 5 -7.56 3.24 18.40
C LEU A 5 -7.76 1.75 18.75
N THR A 6 -8.93 1.34 19.27
CA THR A 6 -9.25 -0.08 19.50
C THR A 6 -9.70 -0.82 18.24
N LEU A 7 -10.24 -0.12 17.25
CA LEU A 7 -10.61 -0.70 15.95
C LEU A 7 -9.40 -1.10 15.09
N ILE A 8 -8.29 -0.36 15.17
CA ILE A 8 -7.09 -0.64 14.36
C ILE A 8 -6.52 -2.06 14.62
N PRO A 9 -6.28 -2.51 15.87
CA PRO A 9 -5.85 -3.88 16.17
C PRO A 9 -6.83 -4.94 15.65
N LEU A 10 -8.14 -4.70 15.82
CA LEU A 10 -9.21 -5.62 15.42
C LEU A 10 -9.30 -5.75 13.89
N LEU A 11 -9.23 -4.62 13.17
CA LEU A 11 -9.24 -4.61 11.71
C LEU A 11 -7.97 -5.22 11.12
N ALA A 12 -6.82 -5.01 11.77
CA ALA A 12 -5.56 -5.62 11.38
C ALA A 12 -5.57 -7.16 11.61
N LEU A 13 -6.11 -7.62 12.73
CA LEU A 13 -6.35 -9.06 12.97
C LEU A 13 -7.34 -9.64 11.96
N ALA A 14 -8.46 -8.96 11.73
CA ALA A 14 -9.49 -9.41 10.79
C ALA A 14 -8.96 -9.48 9.34
N SER A 15 -8.13 -8.51 8.92
CA SER A 15 -7.49 -8.54 7.61
C SER A 15 -6.47 -9.66 7.49
N GLY A 16 -5.69 -9.93 8.54
CA GLY A 16 -4.81 -11.10 8.63
C GLY A 16 -5.55 -12.43 8.47
N PHE A 17 -6.69 -12.59 9.17
CA PHE A 17 -7.55 -13.78 9.04
C PHE A 17 -8.21 -13.89 7.66
N TYR A 18 -8.66 -12.78 7.09
CA TYR A 18 -9.29 -12.75 5.76
C TYR A 18 -8.30 -13.16 4.67
N LEU A 19 -7.07 -12.63 4.70
CA LEU A 19 -5.99 -13.01 3.79
C LEU A 19 -5.63 -14.50 3.92
N TYR A 20 -5.54 -15.02 5.15
CA TYR A 20 -5.29 -16.45 5.40
C TYR A 20 -6.36 -17.35 4.78
N ARG A 21 -7.64 -16.97 4.84
CA ARG A 21 -8.75 -17.77 4.30
C ARG A 21 -8.73 -17.88 2.77
N HIS A 22 -8.22 -16.88 2.07
CA HIS A 22 -8.23 -16.84 0.61
C HIS A 22 -7.04 -17.58 -0.04
N ASP A 23 -5.84 -17.50 0.56
CA ASP A 23 -4.63 -18.17 0.01
C ASP A 23 -4.26 -19.49 0.72
N GLY A 24 -4.79 -19.75 1.92
CA GLY A 24 -4.38 -20.86 2.79
C GLY A 24 -5.12 -22.20 2.62
N LYS A 25 -5.81 -22.44 1.49
CA LYS A 25 -6.57 -23.70 1.30
C LYS A 25 -5.65 -24.84 0.88
N ARG A 26 -4.91 -25.42 1.84
CA ARG A 26 -4.61 -26.88 1.98
C ARG A 26 -3.47 -27.25 2.95
N GLU A 27 -2.78 -26.29 3.56
CA GLU A 27 -1.75 -26.57 4.56
C GLU A 27 -1.90 -25.55 5.70
N ILE A 28 -2.44 -25.98 6.84
CA ILE A 28 -2.93 -25.12 7.93
C ILE A 28 -1.86 -24.20 8.53
N LEU A 29 -0.57 -24.39 8.23
CA LEU A 29 0.51 -23.52 8.68
C LEU A 29 1.62 -23.41 7.63
N ARG A 30 1.37 -22.70 6.51
CA ARG A 30 2.50 -22.16 5.74
C ARG A 30 3.19 -21.11 6.61
N PHE A 31 4.40 -21.43 7.04
CA PHE A 31 5.30 -20.61 7.86
C PHE A 31 5.30 -19.14 7.39
N ASP A 32 5.23 -18.89 6.09
CA ASP A 32 5.20 -17.54 5.52
C ASP A 32 3.99 -16.68 5.91
N VAL A 33 2.79 -17.26 6.06
CA VAL A 33 1.58 -16.49 6.43
C VAL A 33 1.62 -16.10 7.91
N VAL A 34 2.13 -16.99 8.75
CA VAL A 34 2.33 -16.71 10.19
C VAL A 34 3.33 -15.57 10.36
N HIS A 35 4.47 -15.62 9.67
CA HIS A 35 5.45 -14.52 9.68
C HIS A 35 4.88 -13.24 9.09
N PHE A 36 4.09 -13.32 8.02
CA PHE A 36 3.42 -12.16 7.46
C PHE A 36 2.49 -11.49 8.48
N VAL A 37 1.65 -12.26 9.19
CA VAL A 37 0.78 -11.71 10.24
C VAL A 37 1.60 -11.15 11.40
N TYR A 38 2.66 -11.82 11.85
CA TYR A 38 3.53 -11.27 12.89
C TYR A 38 4.20 -9.96 12.48
N SER A 39 4.78 -9.91 11.28
CA SER A 39 5.55 -8.78 10.79
C SER A 39 4.66 -7.61 10.35
N PHE A 40 3.57 -7.84 9.63
CA PHE A 40 2.81 -6.76 8.99
C PHE A 40 1.52 -6.39 9.72
N VAL A 41 1.08 -7.20 10.68
CA VAL A 41 -0.13 -6.95 11.47
C VAL A 41 0.21 -6.75 12.93
N ILE A 42 0.75 -7.78 13.58
CA ILE A 42 0.95 -7.78 15.04
C ILE A 42 2.02 -6.76 15.44
N ALA A 43 3.16 -6.73 14.77
CA ALA A 43 4.24 -5.84 15.18
C ALA A 43 3.93 -4.34 14.98
N PRO A 44 3.30 -3.87 13.88
CA PRO A 44 2.84 -2.49 13.77
C PRO A 44 1.78 -2.13 14.82
N VAL A 45 0.86 -3.04 15.13
CA VAL A 45 -0.15 -2.83 16.19
C VAL A 45 0.52 -2.72 17.56
N MET A 46 1.45 -3.61 17.87
CA MET A 46 2.23 -3.57 19.10
C MET A 46 3.04 -2.28 19.20
N PHE A 47 3.65 -1.82 18.10
CA PHE A 47 4.37 -0.55 18.04
C PHE A 47 3.46 0.63 18.40
N ILE A 48 2.28 0.72 17.78
CA ILE A 48 1.30 1.79 18.06
C ILE A 48 0.84 1.71 19.53
N TRP A 49 0.58 0.51 20.04
CA TRP A 49 0.12 0.31 21.41
C TRP A 49 1.18 0.72 22.44
N ILE A 50 2.42 0.24 22.29
CA ILE A 50 3.56 0.60 23.15
C ILE A 50 3.75 2.12 23.14
N LYS A 51 3.76 2.74 21.95
CA LYS A 51 3.89 4.20 21.82
C LYS A 51 2.79 4.95 22.56
N SER A 52 1.53 4.55 22.35
CA SER A 52 0.37 5.18 22.98
C SER A 52 0.40 5.01 24.51
N PHE A 53 0.81 3.83 25.00
CA PHE A 53 0.98 3.54 26.41
C PHE A 53 2.06 4.40 27.06
N PHE A 54 3.26 4.47 26.47
CA PHE A 54 4.34 5.32 26.98
C PHE A 54 3.95 6.79 26.94
N PHE A 55 3.33 7.27 25.87
CA PHE A 55 2.82 8.64 25.81
C PHE A 55 1.83 8.93 26.94
N PHE A 56 0.90 8.01 27.21
CA PHE A 56 -0.05 8.15 28.32
C PHE A 56 0.68 8.25 29.67
N VAL A 57 1.56 7.30 29.98
CA VAL A 57 2.32 7.28 31.25
C VAL A 57 3.14 8.56 31.42
N LEU A 58 3.90 8.96 30.39
CA LEU A 58 4.77 10.13 30.43
C LEU A 58 4.00 11.46 30.55
N SER A 59 2.77 11.51 30.03
CA SER A 59 1.95 12.73 30.04
C SER A 59 0.98 12.85 31.22
N LYS A 60 0.63 11.72 31.87
CA LYS A 60 -0.38 11.69 32.93
C LYS A 60 0.12 11.25 34.30
N GLU A 61 1.13 10.40 34.37
CA GLU A 61 1.58 9.79 35.62
C GLU A 61 2.86 10.43 36.19
N ILE A 62 3.57 11.25 35.40
CA ILE A 62 4.81 11.90 35.84
C ILE A 62 4.49 13.31 36.37
N GLU A 63 4.84 13.54 37.64
CA GLU A 63 4.83 14.86 38.26
C GLU A 63 6.26 15.29 38.67
N PRO A 64 6.70 16.51 38.31
CA PRO A 64 6.00 17.53 37.52
C PRO A 64 5.85 17.13 36.03
N PRO A 65 4.82 17.65 35.33
CA PRO A 65 4.56 17.29 33.94
C PRO A 65 5.74 17.65 33.05
N LEU A 66 6.11 16.73 32.17
CA LEU A 66 7.16 16.94 31.19
C LEU A 66 6.78 18.04 30.18
N SER A 67 7.77 18.82 29.76
CA SER A 67 7.58 19.77 28.66
C SER A 67 7.25 19.05 27.35
N ALA A 68 6.51 19.73 26.45
CA ALA A 68 6.18 19.18 25.14
C ALA A 68 7.42 18.75 24.34
N THR A 69 8.51 19.51 24.45
CA THR A 69 9.80 19.18 23.82
C THR A 69 10.38 17.88 24.36
N ASN A 70 10.35 17.68 25.68
CA ASN A 70 10.86 16.45 26.29
C ASN A 70 10.00 15.24 25.93
N LEU A 71 8.67 15.40 25.92
CA LEU A 71 7.74 14.35 25.46
C LEU A 71 8.02 13.95 24.01
N PHE A 72 8.23 14.93 23.12
CA PHE A 72 8.56 14.67 21.73
C PHE A 72 9.91 13.93 21.56
N ILE A 73 10.94 14.35 22.30
CA ILE A 73 12.26 13.69 22.24
C ILE A 73 12.14 12.24 22.71
N ILE A 74 11.48 12.00 23.85
CA ILE A 74 11.31 10.65 24.40
C ILE A 74 10.48 9.77 23.46
N ASP A 75 9.37 10.29 22.90
CA ASP A 75 8.55 9.58 21.92
C ASP A 75 9.35 9.20 20.67
N THR A 76 10.19 10.12 20.19
CA THR A 76 11.04 9.89 19.00
C THR A 76 12.09 8.83 19.28
N VAL A 77 12.77 8.87 20.44
CA VAL A 77 13.76 7.86 20.83
C VAL A 77 13.11 6.48 20.98
N LEU A 78 11.98 6.39 21.68
CA LEU A 78 11.24 5.14 21.86
C LEU A 78 10.75 4.59 20.51
N SER A 79 10.20 5.44 19.65
CA SER A 79 9.76 5.07 18.30
C SER A 79 10.92 4.55 17.46
N THR A 80 12.08 5.22 17.51
CA THR A 80 13.27 4.79 16.77
C THR A 80 13.79 3.45 17.27
N PHE A 81 13.88 3.26 18.59
CA PHE A 81 14.35 2.02 19.19
C PHE A 81 13.40 0.84 18.89
N ALA A 82 12.09 1.06 19.02
CA ALA A 82 11.09 0.06 18.69
C ALA A 82 11.08 -0.29 17.19
N LEU A 83 11.34 0.69 16.30
CA LEU A 83 11.51 0.44 14.86
C LEU A 83 12.74 -0.43 14.58
N ILE A 84 13.86 -0.21 15.27
CA ILE A 84 15.07 -1.05 15.16
C ILE A 84 14.77 -2.49 15.59
N ILE A 85 14.11 -2.69 16.74
CA ILE A 85 13.71 -4.02 17.22
C ILE A 85 12.78 -4.69 16.19
N TYR A 86 11.79 -3.96 15.69
CA TYR A 86 10.88 -4.44 14.65
C TYR A 86 11.64 -4.88 13.40
N ALA A 87 12.50 -4.02 12.85
CA ALA A 87 13.31 -4.33 11.68
C ALA A 87 14.17 -5.57 11.90
N PHE A 88 14.80 -5.70 13.08
CA PHE A 88 15.59 -6.87 13.44
C PHE A 88 14.74 -8.16 13.47
N ILE A 89 13.56 -8.13 14.09
CA ILE A 89 12.63 -9.28 14.13
C ILE A 89 12.20 -9.68 12.71
N VAL A 90 11.84 -8.71 11.87
CA VAL A 90 11.45 -8.96 10.48
C VAL A 90 12.61 -9.57 9.69
N ILE A 91 13.80 -8.98 9.75
CA ILE A 91 14.99 -9.48 9.04
C ILE A 91 15.33 -10.90 9.52
N HIS A 92 15.36 -11.13 10.84
CA HIS A 92 15.67 -12.43 11.41
C HIS A 92 14.65 -13.50 11.00
N SER A 93 13.36 -13.15 11.04
CA SER A 93 12.27 -14.00 10.61
C SER A 93 12.38 -14.38 9.12
N LEU A 94 12.59 -13.38 8.26
CA LEU A 94 12.75 -13.60 6.82
C LEU A 94 13.97 -14.48 6.53
N THR A 95 15.12 -14.17 7.13
CA THR A 95 16.38 -14.92 6.96
C THR A 95 16.23 -16.39 7.37
N THR A 96 15.48 -16.65 8.45
CA THR A 96 15.19 -18.01 8.92
C THR A 96 14.27 -18.77 7.96
N SER A 97 13.24 -18.10 7.41
CA SER A 97 12.38 -18.69 6.39
C SER A 97 13.15 -19.04 5.11
N PHE A 98 14.01 -18.12 4.66
CA PHE A 98 14.90 -18.33 3.51
C PHE A 98 15.81 -19.53 3.70
N ASN A 99 16.54 -19.59 4.81
CA ASN A 99 17.45 -20.69 5.11
C ASN A 99 16.75 -22.06 5.14
N ARG A 100 15.52 -22.11 5.67
CA ARG A 100 14.74 -23.35 5.75
C ARG A 100 14.23 -23.79 4.38
N LYS A 101 13.79 -22.87 3.51
CA LYS A 101 13.39 -23.20 2.14
C LYS A 101 14.58 -23.66 1.31
N MET A 102 15.74 -23.01 1.47
CA MET A 102 16.97 -23.34 0.75
C MET A 102 17.47 -24.74 1.11
N ARG A 103 17.30 -25.17 2.36
CA ARG A 103 17.59 -26.55 2.80
C ARG A 103 16.59 -27.59 2.31
N LYS A 104 15.34 -27.19 2.02
CA LYS A 104 14.27 -28.10 1.57
C LYS A 104 14.33 -28.36 0.07
N ASP A 105 14.72 -27.35 -0.71
CA ASP A 105 14.97 -27.47 -2.14
C ASP A 105 16.16 -26.58 -2.55
N PRO A 106 17.36 -27.15 -2.67
CA PRO A 106 18.59 -26.41 -2.99
C PRO A 106 18.60 -25.79 -4.39
N LEU A 107 17.74 -26.29 -5.29
CA LEU A 107 17.61 -25.80 -6.66
C LEU A 107 16.47 -24.78 -6.80
N HIS A 108 15.74 -24.49 -5.73
CA HIS A 108 14.71 -23.46 -5.72
C HIS A 108 15.36 -22.08 -5.77
N ASP A 109 15.10 -21.33 -6.83
CA ASP A 109 15.51 -19.93 -6.92
C ASP A 109 14.65 -19.07 -5.97
N LEU A 110 15.10 -19.04 -4.72
CA LEU A 110 14.51 -18.24 -3.66
C LEU A 110 14.63 -16.76 -3.93
N PHE A 111 15.69 -16.33 -4.62
CA PHE A 111 15.88 -14.91 -4.91
C PHE A 111 14.81 -14.45 -5.90
N GLU A 112 14.64 -15.16 -7.01
CA GLU A 112 13.65 -14.77 -8.03
C GLU A 112 12.21 -14.84 -7.50
N HIS A 113 11.85 -15.88 -6.73
CA HIS A 113 10.48 -16.02 -6.21
C HIS A 113 10.16 -14.98 -5.13
N THR A 114 11.16 -14.61 -4.34
CA THR A 114 10.97 -13.65 -3.25
C THR A 114 11.14 -12.22 -3.72
N GLU A 115 11.92 -11.98 -4.75
CA GLU A 115 11.92 -10.74 -5.53
C GLU A 115 10.57 -10.54 -6.20
N TYR A 116 10.00 -11.56 -6.85
CA TYR A 116 8.64 -11.49 -7.39
C TYR A 116 7.60 -11.17 -6.30
N PHE A 117 7.63 -11.87 -5.16
CA PHE A 117 6.68 -11.61 -4.07
C PHE A 117 6.92 -10.25 -3.41
N HIS A 118 8.17 -9.86 -3.23
CA HIS A 118 8.56 -8.55 -2.70
C HIS A 118 8.06 -7.46 -3.63
N LEU A 119 8.41 -7.49 -4.93
CA LEU A 119 7.96 -6.53 -5.93
C LEU A 119 6.42 -6.50 -5.97
N TRP A 120 5.76 -7.65 -6.13
CA TRP A 120 4.30 -7.70 -6.24
C TRP A 120 3.59 -7.17 -4.99
N LEU A 121 3.94 -7.64 -3.80
CA LEU A 121 3.25 -7.28 -2.56
C LEU A 121 3.64 -5.88 -2.07
N SER A 122 4.92 -5.49 -2.15
CA SER A 122 5.36 -4.16 -1.74
C SER A 122 4.75 -3.08 -2.65
N HIS A 123 4.74 -3.30 -3.96
CA HIS A 123 4.17 -2.34 -4.91
C HIS A 123 2.65 -2.29 -4.76
N LEU A 124 1.97 -3.44 -4.60
CA LEU A 124 0.54 -3.47 -4.34
C LEU A 124 0.19 -2.70 -3.06
N THR A 125 0.92 -2.93 -1.97
CA THR A 125 0.71 -2.24 -0.69
C THR A 125 1.01 -0.76 -0.82
N MET A 126 2.08 -0.39 -1.52
CA MET A 126 2.46 1.01 -1.76
C MET A 126 1.39 1.74 -2.56
N TYR A 127 0.90 1.16 -3.66
CA TYR A 127 -0.09 1.81 -4.50
C TYR A 127 -1.47 1.86 -3.85
N ILE A 128 -1.93 0.80 -3.22
CA ILE A 128 -3.19 0.82 -2.47
C ILE A 128 -3.08 1.78 -1.27
N GLY A 129 -1.95 1.78 -0.57
CA GLY A 129 -1.67 2.71 0.52
C GLY A 129 -1.70 4.17 0.05
N TYR A 130 -1.07 4.47 -1.09
CA TYR A 130 -1.12 5.79 -1.71
C TYR A 130 -2.54 6.18 -2.10
N LEU A 131 -3.30 5.30 -2.78
CA LEU A 131 -4.71 5.55 -3.12
C LEU A 131 -5.57 5.79 -1.88
N SER A 132 -5.31 5.04 -0.81
CA SER A 132 -6.01 5.19 0.47
C SER A 132 -5.72 6.54 1.11
N LEU A 133 -4.44 6.92 1.19
CA LEU A 133 -4.03 8.22 1.70
C LEU A 133 -4.68 9.34 0.88
N PHE A 134 -4.64 9.24 -0.44
CA PHE A 134 -5.16 10.25 -1.34
C PHE A 134 -6.69 10.39 -1.24
N ALA A 135 -7.40 9.27 -1.06
CA ALA A 135 -8.84 9.27 -0.80
C ALA A 135 -9.18 9.83 0.58
N ILE A 136 -8.41 9.49 1.62
CA ILE A 136 -8.59 10.03 2.97
C ILE A 136 -8.39 11.54 2.98
N LEU A 137 -7.34 12.04 2.32
CA LEU A 137 -7.08 13.48 2.20
C LEU A 137 -8.18 14.18 1.37
N GLY A 138 -8.60 13.58 0.26
CA GLY A 138 -9.67 14.11 -0.60
C GLY A 138 -11.00 14.20 0.15
N ILE A 139 -11.47 13.10 0.73
CA ILE A 139 -12.72 13.05 1.50
C ILE A 139 -12.60 13.88 2.78
N GLY A 140 -11.46 13.85 3.45
CA GLY A 140 -11.17 14.66 4.63
C GLY A 140 -11.29 16.15 4.35
N ASN A 141 -10.89 16.62 3.17
CA ASN A 141 -11.02 18.02 2.77
C ASN A 141 -12.48 18.50 2.72
N ILE A 142 -13.46 17.62 2.54
CA ILE A 142 -14.89 17.97 2.66
C ILE A 142 -15.21 18.44 4.08
N PHE A 143 -14.66 17.77 5.09
CA PHE A 143 -14.89 18.06 6.51
C PHE A 143 -13.96 19.16 7.03
N PHE A 144 -12.81 19.33 6.41
CA PHE A 144 -11.80 20.33 6.74
C PHE A 144 -11.44 21.13 5.48
N PRO A 145 -12.29 22.09 5.07
CA PRO A 145 -12.05 22.92 3.90
C PRO A 145 -10.79 23.76 4.09
N LEU A 146 -9.99 23.88 3.05
CA LEU A 146 -8.75 24.64 3.10
C LEU A 146 -9.03 26.13 2.90
N GLU A 147 -8.31 26.98 3.62
CA GLU A 147 -8.45 28.44 3.51
C GLU A 147 -7.54 29.03 2.42
N PHE A 148 -7.42 28.33 1.28
CA PHE A 148 -6.63 28.84 0.15
C PHE A 148 -7.48 29.74 -0.75
N ALA A 149 -7.04 30.99 -0.91
CA ALA A 149 -7.61 31.94 -1.87
C ALA A 149 -7.09 31.64 -3.27
N LEU A 150 -7.67 30.64 -3.94
CA LEU A 150 -7.36 30.35 -5.35
C LEU A 150 -8.19 31.24 -6.28
N THR A 151 -7.53 31.83 -7.27
CA THR A 151 -8.24 32.45 -8.40
C THR A 151 -8.97 31.38 -9.21
N LYS A 152 -10.03 31.77 -9.96
CA LYS A 152 -10.79 30.84 -10.81
C LYS A 152 -9.88 30.10 -11.80
N LEU A 153 -8.92 30.80 -12.40
CA LEU A 153 -7.96 30.21 -13.34
C LEU A 153 -7.09 29.14 -12.68
N GLN A 154 -6.54 29.43 -11.49
CA GLN A 154 -5.76 28.44 -10.73
C GLN A 154 -6.61 27.23 -10.35
N PHE A 155 -7.86 27.45 -9.95
CA PHE A 155 -8.78 26.35 -9.64
C PHE A 155 -9.08 25.49 -10.88
N TYR A 156 -9.27 26.08 -12.05
CA TYR A 156 -9.44 25.30 -13.29
C TYR A 156 -8.16 24.55 -13.70
N ALA A 157 -6.99 25.16 -13.50
CA ALA A 157 -5.71 24.50 -13.75
C ALA A 157 -5.51 23.25 -12.87
N LEU A 158 -6.10 23.20 -11.68
CA LEU A 158 -6.06 22.01 -10.82
C LEU A 158 -6.73 20.77 -11.47
N PHE A 159 -7.71 20.94 -12.35
CA PHE A 159 -8.31 19.79 -13.06
C PHE A 159 -7.34 19.20 -14.08
N ILE A 160 -6.63 20.05 -14.82
CA ILE A 160 -5.56 19.60 -15.73
C ILE A 160 -4.48 18.87 -14.92
N PHE A 161 -4.07 19.47 -13.80
CA PHE A 161 -3.10 18.87 -12.89
C PHE A 161 -3.58 17.51 -12.35
N SER A 162 -4.85 17.39 -11.97
CA SER A 162 -5.44 16.12 -11.51
C SER A 162 -5.38 15.03 -12.58
N ALA A 163 -5.63 15.39 -13.84
CA ALA A 163 -5.53 14.46 -14.96
C ALA A 163 -4.08 14.02 -15.22
N VAL A 164 -3.13 14.96 -15.15
CA VAL A 164 -1.69 14.64 -15.25
C VAL A 164 -1.27 13.70 -14.10
N LEU A 165 -1.66 14.00 -12.86
CA LEU A 165 -1.37 13.15 -11.70
C LEU A 165 -1.92 11.73 -11.88
N GLY A 166 -3.20 11.61 -12.25
CA GLY A 166 -3.83 10.30 -12.49
C GLY A 166 -3.15 9.52 -13.62
N THR A 167 -2.68 10.21 -14.67
CA THR A 167 -1.95 9.60 -15.79
C THR A 167 -0.57 9.10 -15.34
N VAL A 168 0.20 9.92 -14.62
CA VAL A 168 1.51 9.53 -14.08
C VAL A 168 1.37 8.35 -13.12
N GLN A 169 0.37 8.39 -12.25
CA GLN A 169 0.10 7.29 -11.33
C GLN A 169 -0.32 6.01 -12.08
N PHE A 170 -1.17 6.11 -13.11
CA PHE A 170 -1.50 4.96 -13.94
C PHE A 170 -0.25 4.38 -14.61
N ALA A 171 0.58 5.25 -15.20
CA ALA A 171 1.80 4.86 -15.88
C ALA A 171 2.76 4.15 -14.92
N THR A 172 3.01 4.70 -13.73
CA THR A 172 3.85 4.03 -12.72
C THR A 172 3.32 2.65 -12.34
N VAL A 173 2.02 2.50 -12.09
CA VAL A 173 1.41 1.19 -11.81
C VAL A 173 1.56 0.23 -13.00
N TRP A 174 1.36 0.73 -14.22
CA TRP A 174 1.53 -0.06 -15.44
C TRP A 174 2.95 -0.57 -15.62
N LEU A 175 3.94 0.31 -15.41
CA LEU A 175 5.36 0.01 -15.56
C LEU A 175 5.86 -0.94 -14.46
N SER A 176 5.26 -0.90 -13.28
CA SER A 176 5.57 -1.82 -12.19
C SER A 176 4.84 -3.16 -12.26
N ASN A 177 4.07 -3.42 -13.31
CA ASN A 177 3.41 -4.72 -13.49
C ASN A 177 4.43 -5.82 -13.85
N PRO A 178 4.65 -6.86 -13.02
CA PRO A 178 5.65 -7.92 -13.25
C PRO A 178 5.19 -8.97 -14.27
N GLY A 179 4.48 -8.55 -15.32
CA GLY A 179 4.06 -9.41 -16.43
C GLY A 179 2.90 -10.38 -16.15
N LYS A 180 2.38 -10.49 -14.90
CA LYS A 180 1.21 -11.34 -14.60
C LYS A 180 -0.08 -10.53 -14.57
N GLU A 181 -1.08 -11.00 -15.33
CA GLU A 181 -2.40 -10.34 -15.45
C GLU A 181 -3.07 -10.02 -14.10
N LYS A 182 -2.82 -10.82 -13.06
CA LYS A 182 -3.47 -10.65 -11.74
C LYS A 182 -3.15 -9.31 -11.06
N PHE A 183 -1.93 -8.78 -11.19
CA PHE A 183 -1.56 -7.50 -10.55
C PHE A 183 -2.40 -6.34 -11.08
N MET A 184 -2.41 -6.17 -12.40
CA MET A 184 -3.19 -5.11 -13.03
C MET A 184 -4.70 -5.31 -12.82
N HIS A 185 -5.21 -6.54 -12.79
CA HIS A 185 -6.62 -6.76 -12.44
C HIS A 185 -6.96 -6.21 -11.06
N ILE A 186 -6.16 -6.51 -10.03
CA ILE A 186 -6.37 -5.99 -8.68
C ILE A 186 -6.27 -4.46 -8.67
N MET A 187 -5.25 -3.89 -9.32
CA MET A 187 -5.07 -2.43 -9.36
C MET A 187 -6.24 -1.70 -10.02
N LYS A 188 -6.80 -2.24 -11.12
CA LYS A 188 -7.97 -1.66 -11.77
C LYS A 188 -9.22 -1.72 -10.89
N LEU A 189 -9.43 -2.84 -10.19
CA LEU A 189 -10.49 -2.95 -9.19
C LEU A 189 -10.31 -1.93 -8.07
N SER A 190 -9.08 -1.75 -7.58
CA SER A 190 -8.75 -0.72 -6.59
C SER A 190 -9.03 0.69 -7.13
N PHE A 191 -8.62 1.03 -8.36
CA PHE A 191 -8.94 2.33 -8.98
C PHE A 191 -10.45 2.57 -9.04
N GLY A 192 -11.22 1.57 -9.47
CA GLY A 192 -12.68 1.63 -9.47
C GLY A 192 -13.27 1.84 -8.08
N LEU A 193 -12.80 1.11 -7.08
CA LEU A 193 -13.23 1.26 -5.68
C LEU A 193 -12.98 2.68 -5.16
N PHE A 194 -11.76 3.19 -5.29
CA PHE A 194 -11.43 4.54 -4.79
C PHE A 194 -12.16 5.64 -5.56
N PHE A 195 -12.39 5.47 -6.86
CA PHE A 195 -13.28 6.35 -7.62
C PHE A 195 -14.71 6.33 -7.06
N LEU A 196 -15.28 5.15 -6.82
CA LEU A 196 -16.62 5.01 -6.25
C LEU A 196 -16.74 5.63 -4.86
N LEU A 197 -15.70 5.57 -4.02
CA LEU A 197 -15.68 6.27 -2.74
C LEU A 197 -15.81 7.79 -2.90
N HIS A 198 -15.10 8.38 -3.88
CA HIS A 198 -15.22 9.82 -4.16
C HIS A 198 -16.59 10.18 -4.74
N VAL A 199 -17.13 9.35 -5.65
CA VAL A 199 -18.50 9.52 -6.19
C VAL A 199 -19.54 9.43 -5.07
N GLY A 200 -19.41 8.46 -4.16
CA GLY A 200 -20.27 8.34 -2.99
C GLY A 200 -20.20 9.59 -2.11
N ALA A 201 -18.98 10.07 -1.83
CA ALA A 201 -18.79 11.31 -1.07
C ALA A 201 -19.38 12.54 -1.79
N TYR A 202 -19.29 12.61 -3.12
CA TYR A 202 -19.91 13.68 -3.91
C TYR A 202 -21.43 13.73 -3.67
N PHE A 203 -22.11 12.59 -3.85
CA PHE A 203 -23.57 12.53 -3.72
C PHE A 203 -24.05 12.69 -2.28
N LEU A 204 -23.29 12.20 -1.29
CA LEU A 204 -23.69 12.29 0.12
C LEU A 204 -23.49 13.70 0.71
N TYR A 205 -22.42 14.40 0.33
CA TYR A 205 -22.02 15.65 0.99
C TYR A 205 -22.10 16.88 0.10
N SER A 206 -22.27 16.72 -1.22
CA SER A 206 -22.38 17.83 -2.19
C SER A 206 -21.27 18.89 -2.02
N PRO A 207 -19.98 18.50 -2.05
CA PRO A 207 -18.88 19.43 -1.80
C PRO A 207 -18.91 20.59 -2.80
N GLU A 208 -18.70 21.80 -2.30
CA GLU A 208 -18.75 23.00 -3.14
C GLU A 208 -17.65 23.00 -4.21
N PHE A 209 -17.98 23.51 -5.40
CA PHE A 209 -17.03 23.66 -6.50
C PHE A 209 -16.16 24.92 -6.32
N THR A 210 -15.33 24.91 -5.28
CA THR A 210 -14.50 26.05 -4.88
C THR A 210 -13.07 25.61 -4.55
N GLY A 211 -12.13 26.58 -4.53
CA GLY A 211 -10.74 26.33 -4.16
C GLY A 211 -10.55 25.77 -2.73
N LYS A 212 -11.52 25.97 -1.84
CA LYS A 212 -11.49 25.40 -0.49
C LYS A 212 -11.57 23.87 -0.48
N MET A 213 -12.23 23.31 -1.49
CA MET A 213 -12.37 21.87 -1.72
C MET A 213 -11.35 21.36 -2.76
N SER A 214 -10.27 22.08 -2.98
CA SER A 214 -9.28 21.77 -4.03
C SER A 214 -8.67 20.38 -3.91
N VAL A 215 -8.37 19.91 -2.69
CA VAL A 215 -7.80 18.57 -2.49
C VAL A 215 -8.84 17.50 -2.84
N TYR A 216 -10.11 17.68 -2.47
CA TYR A 216 -11.18 16.79 -2.89
C TYR A 216 -11.28 16.70 -4.42
N TRP A 217 -11.34 17.85 -5.11
CA TRP A 217 -11.49 17.90 -6.56
C TRP A 217 -10.28 17.36 -7.32
N VAL A 218 -9.07 17.60 -6.83
CA VAL A 218 -7.85 17.01 -7.39
C VAL A 218 -7.84 15.50 -7.17
N SER A 219 -8.18 15.02 -5.97
CA SER A 219 -8.24 13.59 -5.69
C SER A 219 -9.28 12.87 -6.54
N PHE A 220 -10.47 13.46 -6.67
CA PHE A 220 -11.53 12.91 -7.49
C PHE A 220 -11.18 12.93 -8.99
N GLY A 221 -10.58 14.00 -9.49
CA GLY A 221 -10.15 14.10 -10.89
C GLY A 221 -9.05 13.09 -11.27
N ALA A 222 -8.07 12.89 -10.37
CA ALA A 222 -7.04 11.87 -10.57
C ALA A 222 -7.62 10.45 -10.51
N ALA A 223 -8.52 10.15 -9.55
CA ALA A 223 -9.21 8.86 -9.47
C ALA A 223 -10.05 8.58 -10.72
N THR A 224 -10.74 9.60 -11.24
CA THR A 224 -11.47 9.52 -12.51
C THR A 224 -10.52 9.16 -13.65
N THR A 225 -9.38 9.84 -13.72
CA THR A 225 -8.38 9.62 -14.77
C THR A 225 -7.77 8.21 -14.70
N LEU A 226 -7.51 7.67 -13.51
CA LEU A 226 -7.06 6.29 -13.30
C LEU A 226 -8.07 5.28 -13.86
N VAL A 227 -9.36 5.49 -13.58
CA VAL A 227 -10.43 4.62 -14.10
C VAL A 227 -10.53 4.73 -15.62
N LEU A 228 -10.49 5.93 -16.19
CA LEU A 228 -10.50 6.11 -17.65
C LEU A 228 -9.33 5.38 -18.31
N HIS A 229 -8.11 5.58 -17.81
CA HIS A 229 -6.94 4.85 -18.31
C HIS A 229 -7.11 3.33 -18.15
N SER A 230 -7.66 2.85 -17.04
CA SER A 230 -7.88 1.42 -16.83
C SER A 230 -8.83 0.78 -17.84
N LEU A 231 -9.85 1.52 -18.27
CA LEU A 231 -10.84 1.09 -19.26
C LEU A 231 -10.27 1.12 -20.69
N PHE A 232 -9.46 2.14 -21.00
CA PHE A 232 -8.99 2.39 -22.35
C PHE A 232 -7.64 1.74 -22.67
N ALA A 233 -6.69 1.66 -21.74
CA ALA A 233 -5.37 1.10 -21.98
C ALA A 233 -5.38 -0.39 -22.36
N VAL A 234 -6.40 -1.13 -21.93
CA VAL A 234 -6.59 -2.55 -22.33
C VAL A 234 -7.17 -2.67 -23.74
N ARG A 235 -7.97 -1.69 -24.16
CA ARG A 235 -8.68 -1.71 -25.44
C ARG A 235 -7.87 -1.10 -26.58
N PHE A 236 -6.98 -0.16 -26.28
CA PHE A 236 -6.13 0.49 -27.27
C PHE A 236 -4.70 -0.04 -27.18
N GLU A 237 -4.39 -0.97 -28.09
CA GLU A 237 -3.05 -1.58 -28.22
C GLU A 237 -1.95 -0.53 -28.38
N SER A 238 -2.26 0.62 -29.00
CA SER A 238 -1.35 1.76 -29.15
C SER A 238 -0.94 2.41 -27.82
N LEU A 239 -1.87 2.53 -26.87
CA LEU A 239 -1.62 3.05 -25.53
C LEU A 239 -0.75 2.08 -24.71
N GLY A 240 -1.04 0.78 -24.79
CA GLY A 240 -0.21 -0.25 -24.17
C GLY A 240 1.22 -0.21 -24.72
N LYS A 241 1.38 -0.20 -26.05
CA LYS A 241 2.68 -0.08 -26.73
C LYS A 241 3.43 1.20 -26.36
N PHE A 242 2.74 2.32 -26.12
CA PHE A 242 3.39 3.56 -25.68
C PHE A 242 4.02 3.41 -24.29
N PHE A 243 3.27 2.90 -23.32
CA PHE A 243 3.79 2.71 -21.97
C PHE A 243 4.89 1.65 -21.92
N ASP A 244 4.75 0.56 -22.69
CA ASP A 244 5.74 -0.52 -22.70
C ASP A 244 7.14 -0.08 -23.17
N LYS A 245 7.27 1.03 -23.91
CA LYS A 245 8.57 1.63 -24.27
C LYS A 245 9.39 2.08 -23.07
N PHE A 246 8.74 2.34 -21.93
CA PHE A 246 9.38 2.83 -20.71
C PHE A 246 9.58 1.72 -19.67
N LYS A 247 9.22 0.47 -19.97
CA LYS A 247 9.51 -0.65 -19.08
C LYS A 247 11.01 -0.90 -19.00
N HIS A 248 11.49 -1.22 -17.80
CA HIS A 248 12.89 -1.58 -17.62
C HIS A 248 13.23 -2.85 -18.42
N PRO A 249 14.36 -2.88 -19.15
CA PRO A 249 14.89 -4.11 -19.71
C PRO A 249 15.04 -5.12 -18.56
N HIS A 250 14.57 -6.36 -18.74
CA HIS A 250 14.57 -7.46 -17.74
C HIS A 250 13.41 -7.49 -16.73
N TRP A 251 12.39 -6.63 -16.84
CA TRP A 251 11.20 -6.71 -15.98
C TRP A 251 10.25 -7.88 -16.33
N ASP A 252 10.40 -8.47 -17.51
CA ASP A 252 9.71 -9.69 -17.91
C ASP A 252 10.43 -10.91 -17.31
N PHE A 253 10.09 -11.24 -16.06
CA PHE A 253 10.51 -12.50 -15.44
C PHE A 253 9.96 -13.66 -16.27
N LYS A 254 10.79 -14.20 -17.16
CA LYS A 254 10.53 -15.49 -17.77
C LYS A 254 10.70 -16.51 -16.67
N TYR A 255 9.57 -16.99 -16.14
CA TYR A 255 9.54 -18.30 -15.52
C TYR A 255 9.88 -19.33 -16.60
N GLU A 256 11.16 -19.46 -16.96
CA GLU A 256 11.69 -20.77 -17.26
C GLU A 256 11.62 -21.52 -15.93
N VAL A 257 10.42 -22.01 -15.60
CA VAL A 257 10.35 -23.31 -14.97
C VAL A 257 11.31 -24.11 -15.82
N ALA A 258 12.44 -24.52 -15.25
CA ALA A 258 13.24 -25.60 -15.79
C ALA A 258 12.28 -26.77 -15.87
N SER A 259 11.47 -26.76 -16.93
CA SER A 259 10.48 -27.76 -17.19
C SER A 259 11.29 -29.03 -17.25
N ASN A 260 10.70 -30.09 -16.74
CA ASN A 260 11.26 -31.42 -16.65
C ASN A 260 11.97 -31.95 -17.93
N LYS A 261 12.07 -31.20 -19.03
CA LYS A 261 12.89 -31.49 -20.21
C LYS A 261 14.35 -31.85 -19.87
N LYS A 262 15.07 -31.05 -19.08
CA LYS A 262 16.44 -31.43 -18.67
C LYS A 262 16.48 -32.62 -17.68
N ARG A 263 15.35 -32.93 -17.04
CA ARG A 263 15.20 -34.06 -16.11
C ARG A 263 14.77 -35.36 -16.79
N GLN A 264 14.14 -35.28 -17.96
CA GLN A 264 13.83 -36.42 -18.84
C GLN A 264 15.02 -36.82 -19.70
N GLU A 265 15.99 -35.92 -19.92
CA GLU A 265 17.24 -36.22 -20.63
C GLU A 265 18.35 -36.75 -19.70
N GLN A 266 18.09 -36.82 -18.38
CA GLN A 266 19.07 -37.26 -17.37
C GLN A 266 18.57 -38.41 -16.47
N VAL A 267 17.44 -39.05 -16.80
CA VAL A 267 16.96 -40.30 -16.15
C VAL A 267 16.85 -41.40 -17.20
#